data_AF-A0A0W1AGD0-F1
#
_entry.id   AF-A0A0W1AGD0-F1
#
_cell.length_a   1.000
_cell.length_b   1.000
_cell.length_c   1.000
_cell.angle_alpha   90.00
_cell.angle_beta   90.00
_cell.angle_gamma   90.00
#
_symmetry.space_group_name_H-M   'P 1'
#
loop_
_entity.id
_entity.type
_entity.pdbx_description
1 polymer ?
#
loop_
_entity_poly.entity_id
_entity_poly.type
_entity_poly.pdbx_seq_one_letter_code
_entity_poly.pdbx_strand_id
1 'polypeptide(L)'
;MPKLLLDIFNIMDKAQPIGVVGAIRPFKNNPLIVSADQLHVLLSRPDCLIKTLDKPYKVVRFLLRFNGELVFAAEGYPFAHIPAHYQMASMNPFDAVCISAGNAFFDKNNKLCVINHQSGDFRPSFNSLQFALNAFSRSHVPMEKKITVMRLNTNGVNEQDYSINAEDIKDPTLDAASKDVSYELPVTTTQNINYQNKLEACALLGLTITQQIKRLEKGAISHDPYWMNSSKKLKAIISALNELPPQINEAQLKLIVKNPNTQLYKALNIQRLSPMTFFGRLGWNNAKSLQSVNDVLTNNLNV
;
A
#
# COMPACT_ATOMS: atom_id res chain seq x y z
N MET A 1 33.64 -0.41 -1.34
CA MET A 1 33.43 -1.72 -1.97
C MET A 1 31.93 -1.93 -2.14
N PRO A 2 31.46 -2.57 -3.23
CA PRO A 2 30.06 -2.99 -3.35
C PRO A 2 29.70 -3.94 -2.20
N LYS A 3 28.49 -3.83 -1.65
CA LYS A 3 27.97 -4.76 -0.65
C LYS A 3 27.13 -5.84 -1.32
N LEU A 4 27.07 -7.02 -0.73
CA LEU A 4 26.10 -8.03 -1.15
C LEU A 4 24.69 -7.60 -0.74
N LEU A 5 23.65 -8.05 -1.45
CA LEU A 5 22.26 -7.74 -1.07
C LEU A 5 21.94 -8.17 0.37
N LEU A 6 22.51 -9.30 0.80
CA LEU A 6 22.41 -9.86 2.16
C LEU A 6 22.95 -8.91 3.24
N ASP A 7 23.91 -8.04 2.90
CA ASP A 7 24.51 -7.08 3.85
C ASP A 7 23.68 -5.79 3.99
N ILE A 8 22.70 -5.60 3.11
CA ILE A 8 21.89 -4.38 3.01
C ILE A 8 20.47 -4.64 3.47
N PHE A 9 19.90 -5.77 3.06
CA PHE A 9 18.51 -6.13 3.30
C PHE A 9 18.39 -7.30 4.26
N ASN A 10 17.32 -7.27 5.06
CA ASN A 10 16.90 -8.47 5.76
C ASN A 10 16.25 -9.43 4.76
N ILE A 11 16.99 -10.42 4.28
CA ILE A 11 16.48 -11.45 3.34
C ILE A 11 15.41 -12.36 3.94
N MET A 12 15.24 -12.34 5.28
CA MET A 12 14.16 -13.05 5.94
C MET A 12 12.84 -12.27 5.89
N ASP A 13 12.85 -11.01 5.45
CA ASP A 13 11.63 -10.26 5.22
C ASP A 13 10.83 -10.92 4.10
N LYS A 14 9.53 -11.11 4.34
CA LYS A 14 8.60 -11.62 3.33
C LYS A 14 7.93 -10.46 2.61
N ALA A 15 7.63 -10.64 1.32
CA ALA A 15 6.75 -9.71 0.63
C ALA A 15 5.39 -9.69 1.34
N GLN A 16 4.95 -8.51 1.78
CA GLN A 16 3.68 -8.31 2.46
C GLN A 16 2.91 -7.20 1.75
N PRO A 17 1.57 -7.29 1.67
CA PRO A 17 0.77 -6.23 1.08
C PRO A 17 0.86 -4.96 1.92
N ILE A 18 1.19 -3.85 1.25
CA ILE A 18 1.25 -2.51 1.83
C ILE A 18 0.07 -1.72 1.27
N GLY A 19 -0.88 -1.38 2.14
CA GLY A 19 -2.00 -0.51 1.80
C GLY A 19 -1.66 0.98 1.95
N VAL A 20 -2.52 1.84 1.41
CA VAL A 20 -2.35 3.29 1.49
C VAL A 20 -2.44 3.80 2.93
N VAL A 21 -1.43 4.55 3.36
CA VAL A 21 -1.33 5.25 4.65
C VAL A 21 -1.30 6.77 4.50
N GLY A 22 -1.02 7.27 3.29
CA GLY A 22 -0.88 8.69 2.96
C GLY A 22 -2.20 9.44 2.72
N ALA A 23 -2.06 10.72 2.39
CA ALA A 23 -3.19 11.56 2.00
C ALA A 23 -3.64 11.22 0.58
N ILE A 24 -4.90 10.84 0.42
CA ILE A 24 -5.51 10.55 -0.87
C ILE A 24 -5.82 11.89 -1.56
N ARG A 25 -5.25 12.10 -2.74
CA ARG A 25 -5.64 13.21 -3.62
C ARG A 25 -6.41 12.64 -4.81
N PRO A 26 -7.67 13.06 -5.03
CA PRO A 26 -8.41 12.63 -6.21
C PRO A 26 -7.70 13.17 -7.47
N PHE A 27 -7.58 12.32 -8.48
CA PHE A 27 -7.03 12.70 -9.78
C PHE A 27 -8.12 12.50 -10.82
N LYS A 28 -8.34 13.50 -11.67
CA LYS A 28 -9.50 13.56 -12.57
C LYS A 28 -9.28 12.92 -13.94
N ASN A 29 -8.05 12.53 -14.29
CA ASN A 29 -7.70 11.98 -15.60
C ASN A 29 -7.17 10.55 -15.47
N ASN A 30 -7.10 9.79 -16.57
CA ASN A 30 -6.40 8.51 -16.60
C ASN A 30 -4.89 8.77 -16.70
N PRO A 31 -4.11 8.56 -15.64
CA PRO A 31 -2.67 8.76 -15.71
C PRO A 31 -2.03 7.69 -16.60
N LEU A 32 -1.01 8.08 -17.36
CA LEU A 32 -0.20 7.11 -18.10
C LEU A 32 0.62 6.29 -17.11
N ILE A 33 0.26 5.01 -16.99
CA ILE A 33 0.96 3.98 -16.24
C ILE A 33 1.42 2.95 -17.27
N VAL A 34 2.70 2.61 -17.25
CA VAL A 34 3.31 1.70 -18.22
C VAL A 34 3.96 0.53 -17.51
N SER A 35 3.98 -0.63 -18.15
CA SER A 35 4.77 -1.79 -17.73
C SER A 35 6.26 -1.58 -18.00
N ALA A 36 7.10 -2.49 -17.50
CA ALA A 36 8.56 -2.39 -17.63
C ALA A 36 9.07 -2.37 -19.08
N ASP A 37 8.46 -3.13 -19.99
CA ASP A 37 8.76 -3.14 -21.42
C ASP A 37 8.45 -1.79 -22.10
N GLN A 38 7.46 -1.07 -21.57
CA GLN A 38 7.04 0.26 -22.03
C GLN A 38 7.72 1.42 -21.30
N LEU A 39 8.66 1.16 -20.39
CA LEU A 39 9.37 2.21 -19.62
C LEU A 39 10.04 3.26 -20.53
N HIS A 40 10.54 2.85 -21.69
CA HIS A 40 11.15 3.75 -22.69
C HIS A 40 10.19 4.85 -23.17
N VAL A 41 8.87 4.60 -23.14
CA VAL A 41 7.84 5.59 -23.46
C VAL A 41 7.89 6.74 -22.48
N LEU A 42 8.09 6.48 -21.17
CA LEU A 42 8.21 7.54 -20.17
C LEU A 42 9.55 8.27 -20.25
N LEU A 43 10.66 7.52 -20.37
CA LEU A 43 12.01 8.09 -20.36
C LEU A 43 12.34 8.93 -21.61
N SER A 44 11.59 8.74 -22.70
CA SER A 44 11.75 9.51 -23.94
C SER A 44 10.91 10.79 -23.98
N ARG A 45 10.03 11.03 -22.99
CA ARG A 45 9.19 12.22 -23.00
C ARG A 45 10.01 13.47 -22.68
N PRO A 46 9.74 14.61 -23.34
CA PRO A 46 10.40 15.87 -23.04
C PRO A 46 10.08 16.41 -21.65
N ASP A 47 8.96 15.99 -21.05
CA ASP A 47 8.51 16.35 -19.71
C ASP A 47 8.95 15.36 -18.62
N CYS A 48 9.81 14.39 -18.95
CA CYS A 48 10.38 13.48 -17.96
C CYS A 48 11.24 14.29 -16.97
N LEU A 49 10.89 14.22 -15.69
CA LEU A 49 11.56 15.00 -14.66
C LEU A 49 13.05 14.67 -14.59
N ILE A 50 13.88 15.71 -14.60
CA ILE A 50 15.31 15.60 -14.33
C ILE A 50 15.57 16.04 -12.88
N LYS A 51 16.18 15.18 -12.06
CA LYS A 51 16.75 15.54 -10.75
C LYS A 51 18.26 15.45 -10.80
N THR A 52 18.93 16.45 -10.26
CA THR A 52 20.38 16.45 -10.10
C THR A 52 20.73 16.01 -8.68
N LEU A 53 21.48 14.91 -8.57
CA LEU A 53 22.15 14.51 -7.33
C LEU A 53 23.62 14.92 -7.47
N ASP A 54 24.49 13.98 -7.84
CA ASP A 54 25.85 14.24 -8.32
C ASP A 54 25.87 14.64 -9.81
N LYS A 55 24.92 14.10 -10.58
CA LYS A 55 24.73 14.33 -12.01
C LYS A 55 23.22 14.32 -12.34
N PRO A 56 22.81 14.75 -13.54
CA PRO A 56 21.39 14.74 -13.91
C PRO A 56 20.89 13.31 -14.16
N TYR A 57 19.72 12.99 -13.61
CA TYR A 57 19.01 11.74 -13.83
C TYR A 57 17.57 12.00 -14.25
N LYS A 58 17.08 11.19 -15.19
CA LYS A 58 15.64 11.05 -15.48
C LYS A 58 14.98 10.31 -14.33
N VAL A 59 13.87 10.80 -13.81
CA VAL A 59 13.21 10.21 -12.64
C VAL A 59 11.80 9.79 -13.00
N VAL A 60 11.46 8.57 -12.62
CA VAL A 60 10.11 8.00 -12.73
C VAL A 60 9.70 7.38 -11.40
N ARG A 61 8.39 7.31 -11.17
CA ARG A 61 7.82 6.50 -10.10
C ARG A 61 7.84 5.05 -10.53
N PHE A 62 8.11 4.15 -9.59
CA PHE A 62 7.83 2.73 -9.78
C PHE A 62 6.87 2.23 -8.69
N LEU A 63 6.13 1.19 -9.03
CA LEU A 63 5.33 0.42 -8.08
C LEU A 63 5.42 -1.06 -8.44
N LEU A 64 5.79 -1.88 -7.46
CA LEU A 64 5.69 -3.33 -7.55
C LEU A 64 4.33 -3.75 -6.97
N ARG A 65 3.41 -4.13 -7.84
CA ARG A 65 2.06 -4.58 -7.48
C ARG A 65 2.12 -5.91 -6.74
N PHE A 66 1.05 -6.23 -6.02
CA PHE A 66 0.98 -7.48 -5.23
C PHE A 66 0.93 -8.75 -6.09
N ASN A 67 0.50 -8.64 -7.36
CA ASN A 67 0.60 -9.71 -8.36
C ASN A 67 2.02 -9.88 -8.95
N GLY A 68 3.01 -9.14 -8.44
CA GLY A 68 4.40 -9.18 -8.92
C GLY A 68 4.67 -8.30 -10.16
N GLU A 69 3.68 -7.59 -10.67
CA GLU A 69 3.85 -6.72 -11.84
C GLU A 69 4.57 -5.42 -11.45
N LEU A 70 5.64 -5.10 -12.17
CA LEU A 70 6.38 -3.85 -12.03
C LEU A 70 5.85 -2.82 -13.03
N VAL A 71 5.31 -1.72 -12.51
CA VAL A 71 4.76 -0.63 -13.31
C VAL A 71 5.43 0.70 -12.99
N PHE A 72 5.39 1.62 -13.94
CA PHE A 72 6.03 2.92 -13.91
C PHE A 72 5.07 4.04 -14.27
N ALA A 73 5.35 5.23 -13.76
CA ALA A 73 4.67 6.44 -14.15
C ALA A 73 5.61 7.64 -14.06
N ALA A 74 5.20 8.80 -14.61
CA ALA A 74 5.96 10.03 -14.46
C ALA A 74 6.17 10.37 -12.96
N GLU A 75 7.30 11.02 -12.66
CA GLU A 75 7.55 11.69 -11.38
C GLU A 75 7.50 13.20 -11.61
N GLY A 76 7.10 13.97 -10.60
CA GLY A 76 7.12 15.42 -10.69
C GLY A 76 6.58 16.10 -9.45
N TYR A 77 6.41 17.42 -9.57
CA TYR A 77 6.11 18.28 -8.44
C TYR A 77 4.68 18.11 -7.95
N PRO A 78 4.42 18.43 -6.66
CA PRO A 78 3.06 18.61 -6.18
C PRO A 78 2.27 19.50 -7.17
N PHE A 79 1.03 19.13 -7.48
CA PHE A 79 0.12 19.82 -8.41
C PHE A 79 0.34 19.58 -9.92
N ALA A 80 1.43 18.91 -10.33
CA ALA A 80 1.54 18.44 -11.71
C ALA A 80 0.53 17.30 -11.99
N HIS A 81 0.13 17.13 -13.25
CA HIS A 81 -0.78 16.06 -13.70
C HIS A 81 -0.07 14.69 -13.71
N ILE A 82 0.28 14.18 -12.53
CA ILE A 82 1.08 12.98 -12.34
C ILE A 82 0.39 12.04 -11.36
N PRO A 83 0.28 10.73 -11.66
CA PRO A 83 -0.38 9.78 -10.76
C PRO A 83 0.34 9.67 -9.43
N ALA A 84 -0.42 9.69 -8.34
CA ALA A 84 0.04 9.19 -7.05
C ALA A 84 0.36 7.68 -7.16
N HIS A 85 1.26 7.16 -6.31
CA HIS A 85 1.60 5.74 -6.32
C HIS A 85 0.36 4.87 -6.15
N TYR A 86 -0.60 5.25 -5.29
CA TYR A 86 -1.81 4.44 -5.11
C TYR A 86 -2.59 4.22 -6.42
N GLN A 87 -2.53 5.20 -7.33
CA GLN A 87 -3.21 5.17 -8.62
C GLN A 87 -2.53 4.24 -9.62
N MET A 88 -1.25 3.94 -9.39
CA MET A 88 -0.53 2.90 -10.11
C MET A 88 -0.95 1.49 -9.67
N ALA A 89 -1.59 1.36 -8.50
CA ALA A 89 -2.08 0.09 -7.97
C ALA A 89 -3.58 -0.12 -8.20
N SER A 90 -4.42 0.89 -7.96
CA SER A 90 -5.88 0.82 -8.16
C SER A 90 -6.50 2.21 -8.33
N MET A 91 -7.66 2.28 -8.99
CA MET A 91 -8.50 3.48 -9.02
C MET A 91 -9.08 3.83 -7.65
N ASN A 92 -9.33 2.81 -6.83
CA ASN A 92 -9.75 2.98 -5.45
C ASN A 92 -8.54 2.94 -4.51
N PRO A 93 -8.20 4.02 -3.80
CA PRO A 93 -7.10 4.05 -2.83
C PRO A 93 -7.24 3.02 -1.70
N PHE A 94 -8.46 2.54 -1.40
CA PHE A 94 -8.68 1.54 -0.37
C PHE A 94 -8.34 0.11 -0.84
N ASP A 95 -8.39 -0.14 -2.15
CA ASP A 95 -8.01 -1.41 -2.76
C ASP A 95 -6.55 -1.40 -3.24
N ALA A 96 -5.92 -0.22 -3.25
CA ALA A 96 -4.54 -0.04 -3.66
C ALA A 96 -3.59 -0.73 -2.66
N VAL A 97 -2.93 -1.78 -3.14
CA VAL A 97 -1.88 -2.51 -2.41
C VAL A 97 -0.64 -2.70 -3.27
N CYS A 98 0.53 -2.64 -2.66
CA CYS A 98 1.81 -2.93 -3.31
C CYS A 98 2.74 -3.76 -2.43
N ILE A 99 3.78 -4.33 -3.02
CA ILE A 99 4.92 -4.94 -2.30
C ILE A 99 5.96 -3.86 -2.00
N SER A 100 6.23 -2.99 -2.98
CA SER A 100 7.18 -1.89 -2.87
C SER A 100 6.78 -0.75 -3.80
N ALA A 101 7.22 0.47 -3.49
CA ALA A 101 6.96 1.66 -4.27
C ALA A 101 8.07 2.70 -4.02
N GLY A 102 8.35 3.54 -5.01
CA GLY A 102 9.39 4.54 -4.85
C GLY A 102 9.70 5.31 -6.12
N ASN A 103 10.90 5.87 -6.16
CA ASN A 103 11.46 6.56 -7.32
C ASN A 103 12.67 5.80 -7.87
N ALA A 104 12.76 5.75 -9.19
CA ALA A 104 13.86 5.17 -9.95
C ALA A 104 14.51 6.23 -10.84
N PHE A 105 15.84 6.27 -10.83
CA PHE A 105 16.65 7.30 -11.45
C PHE A 105 17.50 6.67 -12.56
N PHE A 106 17.38 7.21 -13.76
CA PHE A 106 18.00 6.70 -14.96
C PHE A 106 19.01 7.70 -15.52
N ASP A 107 20.14 7.21 -16.01
CA ASP A 107 21.12 8.06 -16.69
C ASP A 107 20.64 8.52 -18.08
N LYS A 108 21.51 9.25 -18.78
CA LYS A 108 21.27 9.69 -20.16
C LYS A 108 21.05 8.54 -21.15
N ASN A 109 21.52 7.34 -20.84
CA ASN A 109 21.38 6.14 -21.66
C ASN A 109 20.19 5.28 -21.21
N ASN A 110 19.30 5.81 -20.35
CA ASN A 110 18.13 5.14 -19.81
C ASN A 110 18.48 3.88 -18.98
N LYS A 111 19.64 3.86 -18.32
CA LYS A 111 20.01 2.78 -17.39
C LYS A 111 19.74 3.19 -15.95
N LEU A 112 19.14 2.30 -15.17
CA LEU A 112 18.89 2.49 -13.75
C LEU A 112 20.22 2.67 -13.01
N CYS A 113 20.35 3.80 -12.31
CA CYS A 113 21.51 4.13 -11.49
C CYS A 113 21.18 4.23 -10.01
N VAL A 114 20.00 4.77 -9.67
CA VAL A 114 19.59 5.01 -8.29
C VAL A 114 18.16 4.55 -8.08
N ILE A 115 17.87 3.98 -6.91
CA ILE A 115 16.52 3.63 -6.48
C ILE A 115 16.31 3.99 -5.02
N ASN A 116 15.10 4.39 -4.66
CA ASN A 116 14.70 4.63 -3.27
C ASN A 116 13.27 4.15 -3.02
N HIS A 117 12.85 4.16 -1.75
CA HIS A 117 11.51 3.74 -1.32
C HIS A 117 10.57 4.93 -1.04
N GLN A 118 10.76 6.05 -1.74
CA GLN A 118 9.98 7.26 -1.51
C GLN A 118 8.56 7.11 -2.05
N SER A 119 7.60 6.83 -1.16
CA SER A 119 6.18 6.90 -1.49
C SER A 119 5.40 7.53 -0.34
N GLY A 120 4.77 8.67 -0.60
CA GLY A 120 3.90 9.32 0.38
C GLY A 120 2.63 8.52 0.69
N ASP A 121 2.19 7.72 -0.29
CA ASP A 121 0.94 6.95 -0.24
C ASP A 121 1.12 5.67 0.56
N PHE A 122 2.16 4.89 0.26
CA PHE A 122 2.36 3.56 0.84
C PHE A 122 3.38 3.55 1.99
N ARG A 123 4.37 4.46 1.96
CA ARG A 123 5.52 4.50 2.87
C ARG A 123 6.16 3.12 3.08
N PRO A 124 6.58 2.44 1.99
CA PRO A 124 7.13 1.10 2.09
C PRO A 124 8.45 1.11 2.87
N SER A 125 8.75 -0.02 3.52
CA SER A 125 10.01 -0.18 4.25
C SER A 125 11.19 -0.20 3.27
N PHE A 126 12.37 0.21 3.75
CA PHE A 126 13.60 0.08 2.97
C PHE A 126 13.84 -1.35 2.46
N ASN A 127 13.57 -2.35 3.30
CA ASN A 127 13.74 -3.77 2.95
C ASN A 127 12.85 -4.22 1.79
N SER A 128 11.73 -3.54 1.51
CA SER A 128 10.89 -3.89 0.35
C SER A 128 11.60 -3.70 -0.99
N LEU A 129 12.67 -2.89 -1.04
CA LEU A 129 13.42 -2.63 -2.27
C LEU A 129 14.10 -3.90 -2.81
N GLN A 130 14.36 -4.90 -1.99
CA GLN A 130 14.90 -6.18 -2.46
C GLN A 130 13.96 -6.85 -3.48
N PHE A 131 12.64 -6.76 -3.25
CA PHE A 131 11.64 -7.31 -4.17
C PHE A 131 11.53 -6.47 -5.45
N ALA A 132 11.60 -5.14 -5.31
CA ALA A 132 11.64 -4.24 -6.45
C ALA A 132 12.86 -4.54 -7.33
N LEU A 133 14.07 -4.57 -6.76
CA LEU A 133 15.30 -4.85 -7.49
C LEU A 133 15.21 -6.19 -8.26
N ASN A 134 14.70 -7.25 -7.62
CA ASN A 134 14.45 -8.52 -8.31
C ASN A 134 13.48 -8.35 -9.49
N ALA A 135 12.36 -7.65 -9.29
CA ALA A 135 11.39 -7.39 -10.35
C ALA A 135 11.97 -6.55 -11.52
N PHE A 136 12.82 -5.56 -11.24
CA PHE A 136 13.52 -4.81 -12.27
C PHE A 136 14.45 -5.71 -13.09
N SER A 137 15.20 -6.60 -12.42
CA SER A 137 16.11 -7.56 -13.06
C SER A 137 15.34 -8.55 -13.95
N ARG A 138 14.28 -9.16 -13.43
CA ARG A 138 13.41 -10.11 -14.16
C ARG A 138 12.69 -9.49 -15.35
N SER A 139 12.36 -8.21 -15.24
CA SER A 139 11.73 -7.45 -16.32
C SER A 139 12.74 -6.89 -17.33
N HIS A 140 14.01 -7.25 -17.20
CA HIS A 140 15.11 -6.82 -18.08
C HIS A 140 15.22 -5.29 -18.19
N VAL A 141 14.90 -4.56 -17.11
CA VAL A 141 15.12 -3.12 -17.07
C VAL A 141 16.63 -2.84 -17.19
N PRO A 142 17.08 -2.00 -18.14
CA PRO A 142 18.50 -1.69 -18.27
C PRO A 142 19.06 -1.09 -16.98
N MET A 143 20.17 -1.63 -16.49
CA MET A 143 20.83 -1.21 -15.25
C MET A 143 22.28 -0.84 -15.51
N GLU A 144 22.78 0.12 -14.75
CA GLU A 144 24.22 0.32 -14.64
C GLU A 144 24.89 -0.83 -13.90
N LYS A 145 26.20 -1.03 -14.12
CA LYS A 145 26.94 -2.10 -13.41
C LYS A 145 26.83 -1.98 -11.90
N LYS A 146 26.80 -0.73 -11.41
CA LYS A 146 26.61 -0.38 -10.01
C LYS A 146 25.35 0.44 -9.85
N ILE A 147 24.52 0.05 -8.89
CA ILE A 147 23.28 0.74 -8.53
C ILE A 147 23.43 1.29 -7.12
N THR A 148 23.00 2.52 -6.92
CA THR A 148 22.86 3.14 -5.61
C THR A 148 21.46 2.89 -5.06
N VAL A 149 21.37 2.27 -3.90
CA VAL A 149 20.11 2.09 -3.16
C VAL A 149 20.09 3.10 -2.02
N MET A 150 19.18 4.07 -2.09
CA MET A 150 19.08 5.12 -1.07
C MET A 150 18.05 4.73 0.00
N ARG A 151 18.48 4.74 1.26
CA ARG A 151 17.60 4.67 2.42
C ARG A 151 17.17 6.08 2.79
N LEU A 152 15.86 6.26 2.89
CA LEU A 152 15.27 7.52 3.28
C LEU A 152 14.67 7.41 4.69
N ASN A 153 14.79 8.49 5.46
CA ASN A 153 14.09 8.59 6.73
C ASN A 153 12.58 8.87 6.54
N THR A 154 11.84 9.00 7.63
CA THR A 154 10.38 9.24 7.61
C THR A 154 9.96 10.54 6.94
N ASN A 155 10.88 11.51 6.78
CA ASN A 155 10.65 12.77 6.09
C ASN A 155 11.04 12.70 4.60
N GLY A 156 11.49 11.55 4.11
CA GLY A 156 11.96 11.38 2.74
C GLY A 156 13.34 11.97 2.46
N VAL A 157 14.11 12.30 3.51
CA VAL A 157 15.49 12.79 3.40
C VAL A 157 16.43 11.59 3.33
N ASN A 158 17.48 11.69 2.51
CA ASN A 158 18.49 10.64 2.42
C ASN A 158 19.20 10.45 3.76
N GLU A 159 19.18 9.22 4.25
CA GLU A 159 19.86 8.82 5.48
C GLU A 159 21.15 8.06 5.16
N GLN A 160 21.10 7.17 4.15
CA GLN A 160 22.25 6.33 3.80
C GLN A 160 22.16 5.82 2.36
N ASP A 161 23.30 5.82 1.67
CA ASP A 161 23.46 5.24 0.35
C ASP A 161 24.21 3.91 0.43
N TYR A 162 23.70 2.90 -0.28
CA TYR A 162 24.36 1.62 -0.48
C TYR A 162 24.68 1.43 -1.96
N SER A 163 25.84 0.84 -2.28
CA SER A 163 26.20 0.48 -3.65
C SER A 163 26.22 -1.03 -3.80
N ILE A 164 25.47 -1.53 -4.79
CA ILE A 164 25.39 -2.95 -5.16
C ILE A 164 25.77 -3.13 -6.62
N ASN A 165 26.26 -4.31 -7.01
CA ASN A 165 26.40 -4.63 -8.42
C ASN A 165 25.07 -5.18 -8.97
N ALA A 166 24.74 -4.81 -10.21
CA ALA A 166 23.50 -5.27 -10.83
C ALA A 166 23.48 -6.79 -11.07
N GLU A 167 24.65 -7.42 -11.20
CA GLU A 167 24.76 -8.88 -11.34
C GLU A 167 24.37 -9.63 -10.06
N ASP A 168 24.56 -9.01 -8.88
CA ASP A 168 24.24 -9.60 -7.58
C ASP A 168 22.71 -9.65 -7.33
N ILE A 169 21.93 -8.86 -8.07
CA ILE A 169 20.45 -8.81 -7.96
C ILE A 169 19.80 -10.09 -8.49
N LYS A 170 20.50 -10.86 -9.33
CA LYS A 170 19.96 -12.06 -10.01
C LYS A 170 19.81 -13.28 -9.11
N ASP A 171 19.88 -13.13 -7.79
CA ASP A 171 19.85 -14.25 -6.86
C ASP A 171 18.45 -14.91 -6.80
N PRO A 172 18.32 -16.20 -7.20
CA PRO A 172 17.07 -16.95 -7.14
C PRO A 172 16.54 -17.18 -5.72
N THR A 173 17.29 -16.86 -4.65
CA THR A 173 16.76 -16.89 -3.27
C THR A 173 15.64 -15.86 -3.02
N LEU A 174 15.55 -14.81 -3.86
CA LEU A 174 14.42 -13.87 -3.85
C LEU A 174 13.17 -14.41 -4.59
N ASP A 175 13.27 -15.52 -5.34
CA ASP A 175 12.14 -16.14 -6.04
C ASP A 175 11.23 -16.97 -5.10
N ALA A 176 11.78 -17.56 -4.03
CA ALA A 176 11.01 -18.38 -3.09
C ALA A 176 9.91 -17.59 -2.34
N ALA A 177 10.03 -16.27 -2.25
CA ALA A 177 9.03 -15.41 -1.61
C ALA A 177 7.88 -14.98 -2.56
N SER A 178 7.98 -15.26 -3.86
CA SER A 178 7.00 -14.81 -4.87
C SER A 178 6.17 -15.92 -5.52
N LYS A 179 6.62 -17.19 -5.45
CA LYS A 179 5.95 -18.33 -6.12
C LYS A 179 5.11 -19.22 -5.19
N ASP A 180 5.38 -19.25 -3.88
CA ASP A 180 4.61 -20.05 -2.91
C ASP A 180 3.65 -19.20 -2.06
N VAL A 181 2.84 -18.37 -2.71
CA VAL A 181 1.74 -17.65 -2.02
C VAL A 181 0.40 -18.21 -2.48
N SER A 182 0.14 -19.47 -2.13
CA SER A 182 -1.22 -19.87 -1.74
C SER A 182 -1.45 -19.27 -0.35
N TYR A 183 -2.32 -18.28 -0.27
CA TYR A 183 -2.58 -17.57 0.97
C TYR A 183 -3.47 -18.43 1.90
N GLU A 184 -2.84 -19.22 2.78
CA GLU A 184 -3.51 -19.64 4.01
C GLU A 184 -3.23 -18.59 5.09
N LEU A 185 -4.33 -18.01 5.60
CA LEU A 185 -4.30 -17.02 6.67
C LEU A 185 -3.57 -17.60 7.90
N PRO A 186 -2.66 -16.85 8.55
CA PRO A 186 -2.05 -17.30 9.79
C PRO A 186 -3.14 -17.46 10.86
N VAL A 187 -3.39 -18.72 11.23
CA VAL A 187 -4.26 -19.09 12.34
C VAL A 187 -3.55 -18.70 13.64
N THR A 188 -3.95 -17.59 14.24
CA THR A 188 -3.63 -17.28 15.64
C THR A 188 -4.88 -17.42 16.51
N THR A 189 -4.84 -18.48 17.31
CA THR A 189 -5.57 -18.69 18.59
C THR A 189 -7.10 -18.52 18.56
N THR A 190 -7.75 -19.65 18.29
CA THR A 190 -8.88 -20.24 19.03
C THR A 190 -9.86 -19.28 19.73
N GLN A 191 -10.47 -18.35 18.99
CA GLN A 191 -11.78 -17.80 19.38
C GLN A 191 -12.59 -17.11 18.25
N ASN A 192 -12.14 -17.10 16.98
CA ASN A 192 -12.66 -16.15 15.98
C ASN A 192 -13.11 -16.72 14.62
N ILE A 193 -13.63 -17.96 14.59
CA ILE A 193 -14.13 -18.57 13.34
C ILE A 193 -15.53 -18.03 12.96
N ASN A 194 -16.27 -17.40 13.89
CA ASN A 194 -17.69 -17.11 13.67
C ASN A 194 -17.94 -15.92 12.70
N TYR A 195 -17.18 -14.82 12.80
CA TYR A 195 -17.47 -13.66 11.94
C TYR A 195 -16.86 -13.75 10.55
N GLN A 196 -15.76 -14.48 10.36
CA GLN A 196 -15.06 -14.53 9.06
C GLN A 196 -15.96 -15.14 7.99
N ASN A 197 -16.55 -16.30 8.28
CA ASN A 197 -17.51 -16.97 7.40
C ASN A 197 -18.73 -16.09 7.06
N LYS A 198 -19.20 -15.29 8.02
CA LYS A 198 -20.32 -14.33 7.82
C LYS A 198 -19.95 -13.23 6.83
N LEU A 199 -18.73 -12.71 6.92
CA LEU A 199 -18.26 -11.63 6.06
C LEU A 199 -17.89 -12.13 4.66
N GLU A 200 -17.33 -13.33 4.52
CA GLU A 200 -17.02 -13.94 3.22
C GLU A 200 -18.30 -14.09 2.35
N ALA A 201 -19.43 -14.43 2.99
CA ALA A 201 -20.73 -14.51 2.31
C ALA A 201 -21.32 -13.14 1.87
N CYS A 202 -20.68 -12.02 2.23
CA CYS A 202 -21.18 -10.67 2.00
C CYS A 202 -20.35 -9.87 0.97
N ALA A 203 -19.65 -10.56 0.07
CA ALA A 203 -18.92 -10.00 -1.08
C ALA A 203 -18.07 -8.77 -0.72
N LEU A 204 -18.19 -7.68 -1.48
CA LEU A 204 -17.37 -6.48 -1.34
C LEU A 204 -17.55 -5.81 0.02
N LEU A 205 -18.79 -5.75 0.54
CA LEU A 205 -19.08 -5.16 1.84
C LEU A 205 -18.40 -5.91 2.97
N GLY A 206 -18.46 -7.25 2.91
CA GLY A 206 -17.79 -8.12 3.88
C GLY A 206 -16.26 -8.01 3.82
N LEU A 207 -15.70 -7.94 2.62
CA LEU A 207 -14.27 -7.72 2.40
C LEU A 207 -13.81 -6.39 3.02
N THR A 208 -14.54 -5.30 2.81
CA THR A 208 -14.20 -3.98 3.37
C THR A 208 -14.19 -3.99 4.89
N ILE A 209 -15.18 -4.63 5.53
CA ILE A 209 -15.19 -4.76 7.00
C ILE A 209 -14.01 -5.61 7.49
N THR A 210 -13.71 -6.71 6.82
CA THR A 210 -12.54 -7.56 7.11
C THR A 210 -11.22 -6.78 7.00
N GLN A 211 -11.08 -5.92 5.99
CA GLN A 211 -9.90 -5.06 5.86
C GLN A 211 -9.78 -4.05 7.01
N GLN A 212 -10.90 -3.48 7.48
CA GLN A 212 -10.88 -2.61 8.67
C GLN A 212 -10.44 -3.36 9.93
N ILE A 213 -10.87 -4.61 10.10
CA ILE A 213 -10.43 -5.49 11.20
C ILE A 213 -8.91 -5.70 11.13
N LYS A 214 -8.38 -6.19 9.99
CA LYS A 214 -6.94 -6.42 9.80
C LYS A 214 -6.09 -5.18 10.05
N ARG A 215 -6.57 -4.03 9.58
CA ARG A 215 -5.91 -2.74 9.80
C ARG A 215 -5.87 -2.38 11.29
N LEU A 216 -6.96 -2.62 12.03
CA LEU A 216 -7.02 -2.36 13.46
C LEU A 216 -6.20 -3.36 14.27
N GLU A 217 -6.11 -4.63 13.86
CA GLU A 217 -5.22 -5.63 14.46
C GLU A 217 -3.75 -5.19 14.38
N LYS A 218 -3.30 -4.76 13.18
CA LYS A 218 -1.96 -4.19 13.01
C LYS A 218 -1.73 -2.95 13.88
N GLY A 219 -2.77 -2.12 14.04
CA GLY A 219 -2.73 -0.95 14.91
C GLY A 219 -2.69 -1.29 16.40
N ALA A 220 -3.36 -2.36 16.82
CA ALA A 220 -3.50 -2.75 18.22
C ALA A 220 -2.17 -3.18 18.86
N ILE A 221 -1.21 -3.61 18.05
CA ILE A 221 0.15 -3.98 18.45
C ILE A 221 1.16 -2.83 18.28
N SER A 222 0.72 -1.69 17.74
CA SER A 222 1.58 -0.54 17.46
C SER A 222 1.65 0.41 18.66
N HIS A 223 2.84 0.97 18.91
CA HIS A 223 3.08 1.96 19.97
C HIS A 223 2.87 3.41 19.48
N ASP A 224 2.57 3.60 18.20
CA ASP A 224 2.28 4.92 17.62
C ASP A 224 0.94 5.49 18.14
N PRO A 225 0.95 6.72 18.72
CA PRO A 225 -0.25 7.39 19.22
C PRO A 225 -1.40 7.51 18.22
N TYR A 226 -1.12 7.47 16.91
CA TYR A 226 -2.15 7.41 15.87
C TYR A 226 -3.08 6.19 16.00
N TRP A 227 -2.58 5.08 16.56
CA TRP A 227 -3.34 3.84 16.77
C TRP A 227 -3.97 3.72 18.14
N MET A 228 -3.97 4.80 18.93
CA MET A 228 -4.70 4.85 20.19
C MET A 228 -6.16 4.43 20.00
N ASN A 229 -6.68 3.65 20.94
CA ASN A 229 -8.03 3.04 20.89
C ASN A 229 -8.29 2.03 19.76
N SER A 230 -7.29 1.66 18.94
CA SER A 230 -7.45 0.64 17.89
C SER A 230 -7.92 -0.71 18.46
N SER A 231 -7.35 -1.16 19.58
CA SER A 231 -7.74 -2.40 20.26
C SER A 231 -9.18 -2.35 20.80
N LYS A 232 -9.61 -1.19 21.34
CA LYS A 232 -10.99 -0.99 21.82
C LYS A 232 -11.98 -1.06 20.66
N LYS A 233 -11.66 -0.39 19.55
CA LYS A 233 -12.49 -0.39 18.35
C LYS A 233 -12.56 -1.77 17.69
N LEU A 234 -11.42 -2.46 17.58
CA LEU A 234 -11.32 -3.81 17.06
C LEU A 234 -12.24 -4.77 17.83
N LYS A 235 -12.14 -4.78 19.16
CA LYS A 235 -12.99 -5.62 20.03
C LYS A 235 -14.47 -5.34 19.82
N ALA A 236 -14.86 -4.07 19.71
CA ALA A 236 -16.26 -3.69 19.47
C ALA A 236 -16.78 -4.20 18.12
N ILE A 237 -15.97 -4.12 17.05
CA ILE A 237 -16.35 -4.60 15.72
C ILE A 237 -16.52 -6.12 15.75
N ILE A 238 -15.55 -6.85 16.31
CA ILE A 238 -15.60 -8.32 16.38
C ILE A 238 -16.80 -8.78 17.22
N SER A 239 -17.06 -8.15 18.38
CA SER A 239 -18.24 -8.47 19.21
C SER A 239 -19.54 -8.29 18.42
N ALA A 240 -19.70 -7.13 17.76
CA ALA A 240 -20.89 -6.83 16.99
C ALA A 240 -21.11 -7.81 15.82
N LEU A 241 -20.04 -8.29 15.18
CA LEU A 241 -20.13 -9.29 14.11
C LEU A 241 -20.43 -10.70 14.63
N ASN A 242 -19.92 -11.06 15.80
CA ASN A 242 -20.22 -12.34 16.44
C ASN A 242 -21.69 -12.42 16.87
N GLU A 243 -22.31 -11.30 17.25
CA GLU A 243 -23.74 -11.18 17.57
C GLU A 243 -24.67 -11.25 16.34
N LEU A 244 -24.14 -11.12 15.12
CA LEU A 244 -24.96 -11.26 13.91
C LEU A 244 -25.47 -12.69 13.72
N PRO A 245 -26.59 -12.87 12.98
CA PRO A 245 -27.05 -14.19 12.58
C PRO A 245 -25.95 -15.01 11.87
N PRO A 246 -25.89 -16.34 12.06
CA PRO A 246 -24.90 -17.21 11.42
C PRO A 246 -24.90 -17.15 9.89
N GLN A 247 -26.08 -16.93 9.28
CA GLN A 247 -26.29 -16.89 7.84
C GLN A 247 -26.78 -15.51 7.43
N ILE A 248 -25.89 -14.52 7.50
CA ILE A 248 -26.18 -13.17 7.04
C ILE A 248 -25.78 -13.01 5.58
N ASN A 249 -26.67 -12.42 4.77
CA ASN A 249 -26.35 -12.05 3.39
C ASN A 249 -25.99 -10.57 3.27
N GLU A 250 -25.47 -10.17 2.10
CA GLU A 250 -25.01 -8.81 1.88
C GLU A 250 -26.12 -7.76 2.08
N ALA A 251 -27.35 -8.02 1.66
CA ALA A 251 -28.47 -7.08 1.82
C ALA A 251 -28.81 -6.81 3.30
N GLN A 252 -28.80 -7.85 4.13
CA GLN A 252 -28.98 -7.73 5.56
C GLN A 252 -27.81 -6.97 6.20
N LEU A 253 -26.58 -7.26 5.80
CA LEU A 253 -25.40 -6.54 6.29
C LEU A 253 -25.45 -5.05 5.90
N LYS A 254 -25.89 -4.73 4.68
CA LYS A 254 -26.13 -3.35 4.22
C LYS A 254 -27.09 -2.60 5.15
N LEU A 255 -28.22 -3.20 5.49
CA LEU A 255 -29.21 -2.61 6.39
C LEU A 255 -28.63 -2.37 7.79
N ILE A 256 -27.87 -3.34 8.30
CA ILE A 256 -27.25 -3.25 9.62
C ILE A 256 -26.23 -2.11 9.68
N VAL A 257 -25.37 -2.00 8.67
CA VAL A 257 -24.33 -0.96 8.63
C VAL A 257 -24.88 0.43 8.27
N LYS A 258 -26.09 0.54 7.72
CA LYS A 258 -26.77 1.85 7.54
C LYS A 258 -27.52 2.33 8.78
N ASN A 259 -27.90 1.43 9.68
CA ASN A 259 -28.74 1.77 10.82
C ASN A 259 -27.90 2.22 12.03
N PRO A 260 -27.99 3.50 12.45
CA PRO A 260 -27.20 4.05 13.57
C PRO A 260 -27.43 3.36 14.91
N ASN A 261 -28.54 2.64 15.06
CA ASN A 261 -28.90 1.96 16.30
C ASN A 261 -28.20 0.60 16.47
N THR A 262 -27.63 0.04 15.40
CA THR A 262 -26.98 -1.28 15.46
C THR A 262 -25.62 -1.22 16.14
N GLN A 263 -25.22 -2.32 16.77
CA GLN A 263 -23.90 -2.43 17.40
C GLN A 263 -22.77 -2.32 16.37
N LEU A 264 -22.96 -2.90 15.19
CA LEU A 264 -21.94 -2.86 14.14
C LEU A 264 -21.74 -1.44 13.60
N TYR A 265 -22.80 -0.66 13.37
CA TYR A 265 -22.67 0.75 13.02
C TYR A 265 -21.88 1.51 14.08
N LYS A 266 -22.29 1.38 15.35
CA LYS A 266 -21.65 2.08 16.47
C LYS A 266 -20.18 1.72 16.58
N ALA A 267 -19.85 0.43 16.46
CA ALA A 267 -18.49 -0.08 16.50
C ALA A 267 -17.63 0.46 15.34
N LEU A 268 -18.15 0.43 14.11
CA LEU A 268 -17.50 1.03 12.94
C LEU A 268 -17.33 2.55 13.11
N ASN A 269 -18.22 3.23 13.85
CA ASN A 269 -18.17 4.67 14.06
C ASN A 269 -17.31 5.13 15.25
N ILE A 270 -16.65 4.22 15.99
CA ILE A 270 -15.77 4.62 17.11
C ILE A 270 -14.59 5.45 16.58
N GLN A 271 -14.38 6.65 17.10
CA GLN A 271 -13.20 7.45 16.75
C GLN A 271 -11.95 6.92 17.46
N ARG A 272 -10.82 6.87 16.75
CA ARG A 272 -9.53 6.38 17.31
C ARG A 272 -8.83 7.44 18.16
N LEU A 273 -8.82 8.67 17.69
CA LEU A 273 -8.32 9.82 18.45
C LEU A 273 -9.50 10.50 19.14
N SER A 274 -9.35 10.82 20.42
CA SER A 274 -10.28 11.71 21.13
C SER A 274 -10.40 13.03 20.34
N PRO A 275 -11.58 13.64 20.21
CA PRO A 275 -11.77 14.80 19.34
C PRO A 275 -11.09 16.02 19.94
N MET A 276 -9.77 16.16 19.71
CA MET A 276 -9.03 17.43 19.80
C MET A 276 -9.22 18.28 18.53
N THR A 277 -10.16 17.91 17.67
CA THR A 277 -10.69 18.84 16.66
C THR A 277 -12.03 19.34 17.17
N PHE A 278 -12.13 20.64 17.40
CA PHE A 278 -13.29 21.39 17.88
C PHE A 278 -14.61 21.02 17.16
N PHE A 279 -14.54 20.48 15.94
CA PHE A 279 -15.68 20.01 15.14
C PHE A 279 -16.09 18.53 15.35
N GLY A 280 -15.28 17.72 16.04
CA GLY A 280 -15.60 16.30 16.30
C GLY A 280 -16.69 16.08 17.35
N ARG A 281 -16.93 17.08 18.24
CA ARG A 281 -17.96 17.02 19.29
C ARG A 281 -19.39 17.27 18.80
N LEU A 282 -19.57 17.76 17.57
CA LEU A 282 -20.90 18.05 16.98
C LEU A 282 -21.49 16.88 16.18
N GLY A 283 -20.81 15.72 16.13
CA GLY A 283 -21.34 14.53 15.45
C GLY A 283 -21.28 14.59 13.91
N TRP A 284 -20.57 15.56 13.33
CA TRP A 284 -20.62 15.82 11.88
C TRP A 284 -19.70 14.91 11.03
N ASN A 285 -18.79 14.14 11.64
CA ASN A 285 -17.87 13.27 10.90
C ASN A 285 -17.92 11.81 11.38
N ASN A 286 -18.37 10.91 10.50
CA ASN A 286 -18.26 9.46 10.71
C ASN A 286 -16.79 9.04 10.83
N ALA A 287 -16.49 8.01 11.62
CA ALA A 287 -15.14 7.47 11.70
C ALA A 287 -14.71 6.88 10.36
N LYS A 288 -13.41 6.93 10.06
CA LYS A 288 -12.85 6.49 8.76
C LYS A 288 -13.26 5.08 8.33
N SER A 289 -13.46 4.16 9.27
CA SER A 289 -13.93 2.80 8.93
C SER A 289 -15.41 2.76 8.56
N LEU A 290 -16.27 3.59 9.18
CA LEU A 290 -17.66 3.72 8.76
C LEU A 290 -17.76 4.46 7.43
N GLN A 291 -16.93 5.49 7.20
CA GLN A 291 -16.83 6.16 5.90
C GLN A 291 -16.45 5.16 4.80
N SER A 292 -15.37 4.39 5.00
CA SER A 292 -14.93 3.36 4.04
C SER A 292 -16.01 2.33 3.72
N VAL A 293 -16.82 1.93 4.72
CA VAL A 293 -17.93 1.02 4.48
C VAL A 293 -19.08 1.72 3.73
N ASN A 294 -19.41 2.96 4.10
CA ASN A 294 -20.45 3.75 3.41
C ASN A 294 -20.10 4.05 1.95
N ASP A 295 -18.82 4.22 1.61
CA ASP A 295 -18.37 4.44 0.23
C ASP A 295 -18.71 3.24 -0.68
N VAL A 296 -18.60 2.01 -0.15
CA VAL A 296 -19.04 0.79 -0.84
C VAL A 296 -20.56 0.75 -0.99
N LEU A 297 -21.29 1.28 -0.01
CA LEU A 297 -22.76 1.31 -0.04
C LEU A 297 -23.31 2.32 -1.03
N THR A 298 -22.63 3.45 -1.26
CA THR A 298 -23.05 4.49 -2.20
C THR A 298 -22.63 4.18 -3.63
N ASN A 299 -21.46 3.58 -3.84
CA ASN A 299 -21.00 3.21 -5.19
C ASN A 299 -21.76 2.03 -5.80
N ASN A 300 -22.40 1.18 -4.99
CA ASN A 300 -23.25 0.07 -5.44
C ASN A 300 -24.72 0.48 -5.68
N LEU A 301 -25.09 1.75 -5.54
CA LEU A 301 -26.45 2.25 -5.82
C LEU A 301 -26.58 2.95 -7.19
N ASN A 302 -25.49 3.02 -7.97
CA ASN A 302 -25.44 3.64 -9.30
C ASN A 302 -25.31 2.59 -10.43
N VAL A 303 -25.76 1.35 -10.20
CA VAL A 303 -25.92 0.30 -11.22
C VAL A 303 -27.40 -0.04 -11.34
#